data_AF-A0A917LEU8-F1
#
_entry.id   AF-A0A917LEU8-F1
#
_cell.length_a   1.000
_cell.length_b   1.000
_cell.length_c   1.000
_cell.angle_alpha   90.00
_cell.angle_beta   90.00
_cell.angle_gamma   90.00
#
_symmetry.space_group_name_H-M   'P 1'
#
loop_
_entity.id
_entity.type
_entity.pdbx_description
1 polymer ?
#
loop_
_entity_poly.entity_id
_entity_poly.type
_entity_poly.pdbx_seq_one_letter_code
_entity_poly.pdbx_strand_id
1 'polypeptide(L)' 'MKQPDEGNLFTDLMELGPAPTMSREIVVVVISLAIVAVLFAIVGPSVPALAATAAIVVFLAVRFAIGLRNWGKQS' A
#
# COMPACT_ATOMS: atom_id res chain seq x y z
N MET A 1 5.19 -20.41 -15.96
CA MET A 1 4.41 -19.97 -14.78
C MET A 1 5.29 -18.98 -14.04
N LYS A 2 4.96 -17.68 -14.07
CA LYS A 2 5.74 -16.63 -13.41
C LYS A 2 5.66 -16.89 -11.91
N GLN A 3 6.78 -17.00 -11.18
CA GLN A 3 6.70 -17.21 -9.74
C GLN A 3 5.93 -16.02 -9.12
N PRO A 4 4.99 -16.25 -8.19
CA PRO A 4 4.27 -15.19 -7.50
C PRO A 4 5.19 -14.17 -6.80
N ASP A 5 6.44 -14.56 -6.53
CA ASP A 5 7.44 -13.77 -5.82
C ASP A 5 8.38 -12.94 -6.73
N GLU A 6 8.30 -13.10 -8.06
CA GLU A 6 9.17 -12.44 -9.04
C GLU A 6 8.88 -10.94 -9.26
N GLY A 7 7.77 -10.42 -8.73
CA GLY A 7 7.50 -8.98 -8.74
C GLY A 7 8.60 -8.25 -7.96
N ASN A 8 9.05 -7.09 -8.43
CA ASN A 8 9.92 -6.22 -7.65
C ASN A 8 9.09 -5.21 -6.84
N LEU A 9 9.73 -4.41 -5.97
CA LEU A 9 9.04 -3.41 -5.14
C LEU A 9 8.18 -2.43 -5.96
N PHE A 10 8.62 -2.06 -7.17
CA PHE A 10 7.84 -1.21 -8.07
C PHE A 10 6.56 -1.87 -8.56
N THR A 11 6.60 -3.19 -8.76
CA THR A 11 5.42 -3.97 -9.11
C THR A 11 4.44 -3.96 -7.94
N ASP A 12 4.93 -4.15 -6.71
CA ASP A 12 4.08 -4.15 -5.51
C ASP A 12 3.38 -2.81 -5.26
N LEU A 13 4.06 -1.71 -5.58
CA LEU A 13 3.52 -0.35 -5.47
C LEU A 13 2.39 -0.09 -6.48
N MET A 14 2.42 -0.75 -7.63
CA MET A 14 1.43 -0.61 -8.70
C MET A 14 0.30 -1.64 -8.61
N GLU A 15 0.47 -2.69 -7.83
CA GLU A 15 -0.52 -3.74 -7.66
C GLU A 15 -1.68 -3.27 -6.77
N LEU A 16 -2.90 -3.76 -7.01
CA LEU A 16 -4.06 -3.44 -6.18
C LEU A 16 -4.18 -4.38 -4.96
N GLY A 17 -3.66 -5.60 -5.08
CA GLY A 17 -3.64 -6.61 -4.01
C GLY A 17 -2.43 -6.46 -3.08
N PRO A 18 -2.42 -7.17 -1.93
CA PRO A 18 -1.30 -7.15 -0.98
C PRO A 18 -0.03 -7.75 -1.58
N ALA A 19 1.13 -7.24 -1.18
CA ALA A 19 2.42 -7.76 -1.60
C ALA A 19 2.62 -9.22 -1.11
N PRO A 20 3.53 -10.00 -1.74
CA PRO A 20 3.71 -11.42 -1.44
C PRO A 20 4.13 -11.72 0.01
N THR A 21 4.79 -10.77 0.68
CA THR A 21 5.25 -10.92 2.07
C THR A 21 4.93 -9.69 2.92
N MET A 22 4.80 -9.90 4.24
CA MET A 22 4.54 -8.82 5.20
C MET A 22 5.62 -7.72 5.13
N SER A 23 6.90 -8.09 5.04
CA SER A 23 8.01 -7.14 4.97
C SER A 23 7.90 -6.24 3.74
N ARG A 24 7.57 -6.79 2.57
CA ARG A 24 7.39 -6.01 1.34
C ARG A 24 6.19 -5.07 1.44
N GLU A 25 5.09 -5.54 2.00
CA GLU A 25 3.90 -4.71 2.18
C GLU A 25 4.15 -3.53 3.12
N ILE A 26 4.91 -3.72 4.21
CA ILE A 26 5.28 -2.62 5.10
C ILE A 26 6.05 -1.54 4.33
N VAL A 27 7.01 -1.92 3.49
CA VAL A 27 7.76 -0.96 2.67
C VAL A 27 6.84 -0.23 1.69
N VAL A 28 5.90 -0.93 1.05
CA VAL A 28 4.88 -0.35 0.16
C VAL A 28 4.03 0.69 0.91
N VAL A 29 3.53 0.34 2.10
CA VAL A 29 2.71 1.23 2.93
C VAL A 29 3.50 2.49 3.32
N VAL A 30 4.75 2.34 3.77
CA VAL A 30 5.60 3.46 4.17
C VAL A 30 5.86 4.41 2.99
N ILE A 31 6.25 3.87 1.83
CA ILE A 31 6.49 4.69 0.63
C ILE A 31 5.20 5.38 0.18
N SER A 32 4.07 4.68 0.17
CA SER A 32 2.79 5.26 -0.24
C SER A 32 2.37 6.40 0.69
N LEU A 33 2.51 6.24 2.00
CA LEU A 33 2.23 7.30 2.96
C LEU A 33 3.17 8.49 2.80
N ALA A 34 4.45 8.27 2.51
CA ALA A 34 5.40 9.34 2.24
C ALA A 34 5.00 10.15 1.00
N ILE A 35 4.62 9.48 -0.10
CA ILE A 35 4.14 10.13 -1.32
C ILE A 35 2.87 10.95 -1.03
N VAL A 36 1.89 10.36 -0.33
CA VAL A 36 0.64 11.06 0.03
C VAL A 36 0.92 12.27 0.91
N ALA A 37 1.85 12.17 1.87
CA ALA A 37 2.22 13.29 2.73
C ALA A 37 2.85 14.45 1.92
N VAL A 38 3.74 14.13 0.96
CA VAL A 38 4.32 15.14 0.06
C VAL A 38 3.23 15.80 -0.79
N LEU A 39 2.33 15.02 -1.38
CA LEU A 39 1.22 15.55 -2.17
C LEU A 39 0.29 16.43 -1.33
N PHE A 40 -0.04 16.00 -0.11
CA PHE A 40 -0.87 16.76 0.83
C PHE A 40 -0.18 18.08 1.23
N ALA A 41 1.13 18.07 1.44
CA ALA A 41 1.89 19.29 1.74
C ALA A 41 1.89 20.29 0.57
N ILE A 42 1.91 19.80 -0.68
CA ILE A 42 1.84 20.65 -1.88
C ILE A 42 0.43 21.23 -2.08
N VAL A 43 -0.61 20.39 -1.94
CA VAL A 43 -2.01 20.79 -2.16
C VAL A 43 -2.55 21.66 -1.02
N GLY A 44 -2.10 21.40 0.20
CA GLY A 44 -2.58 22.05 1.41
C GLY A 44 -3.90 21.47 1.96
N PRO A 45 -4.31 21.91 3.15
CA PRO A 45 -5.48 21.38 3.84
C PRO A 45 -6.78 21.88 3.19
N SER A 46 -7.48 20.98 2.52
CA SER A 46 -8.83 21.22 1.97
C SER A 46 -9.72 20.00 2.21
N VAL A 47 -11.04 20.20 2.21
CA VAL A 47 -11.99 19.08 2.40
C VAL A 47 -11.76 17.95 1.38
N PRO A 48 -11.57 18.23 0.07
CA PRO A 48 -11.26 17.17 -0.90
C PRO A 48 -9.93 16.47 -0.62
N ALA A 49 -8.88 17.21 -0.24
CA ALA A 49 -7.56 16.62 0.06
C ALA A 49 -7.59 15.71 1.29
N LEU A 50 -8.32 16.11 2.33
CA LEU A 50 -8.53 15.30 3.54
C LEU A 50 -9.32 14.03 3.22
N ALA A 51 -10.42 14.15 2.45
CA ALA A 51 -11.22 13.01 2.04
C ALA A 51 -10.41 12.01 1.19
N ALA A 52 -9.61 12.50 0.24
CA ALA A 52 -8.73 11.67 -0.57
C ALA A 52 -7.67 10.96 0.29
N THR A 53 -7.03 11.68 1.21
CA THR A 53 -6.02 11.12 2.13
C THR A 53 -6.64 10.02 3.00
N ALA A 54 -7.83 10.26 3.55
CA ALA A 54 -8.55 9.28 4.35
C ALA A 54 -8.89 8.01 3.53
N ALA A 55 -9.35 8.17 2.29
CA ALA A 55 -9.64 7.05 1.41
C ALA A 55 -8.39 6.21 1.12
N ILE A 56 -7.23 6.84 0.90
CA ILE A 56 -5.96 6.13 0.67
C ILE A 56 -5.53 5.38 1.93
N VAL A 57 -5.64 5.98 3.11
CA VAL A 57 -5.32 5.30 4.37
C VAL A 57 -6.21 4.07 4.58
N VAL A 58 -7.51 4.19 4.33
CA VAL A 58 -8.44 3.05 4.41
C VAL A 58 -8.05 1.96 3.40
N PHE A 59 -7.72 2.33 2.16
CA PHE A 59 -7.27 1.39 1.15
C PHE A 59 -6.01 0.62 1.58
N LEU A 60 -4.99 1.32 2.10
CA LEU A 60 -3.77 0.68 2.60
C LEU A 60 -4.05 -0.26 3.78
N ALA A 61 -4.94 0.14 4.69
CA ALA A 61 -5.33 -0.69 5.83
C ALA A 61 -6.07 -1.97 5.37
N VAL A 62 -7.00 -1.85 4.41
CA VAL A 62 -7.73 -3.00 3.85
C VAL A 62 -6.77 -3.95 3.16
N ARG A 63 -5.89 -3.44 2.30
CA ARG A 63 -4.88 -4.23 1.59
C ARG A 63 -4.00 -5.00 2.58
N PHE A 64 -3.48 -4.32 3.61
CA PHE A 64 -2.69 -4.95 4.66
C PHE A 64 -3.46 -6.04 5.41
N ALA A 65 -4.74 -5.78 5.75
CA ALA A 65 -5.60 -6.76 6.43
C ALA A 65 -5.88 -8.01 5.58
N ILE A 66 -6.00 -7.86 4.26
CA ILE A 66 -6.09 -8.99 3.33
C ILE A 66 -4.76 -9.76 3.33
N GLY A 67 -3.63 -9.06 3.27
CA GLY A 67 -2.29 -9.65 3.35
C GLY A 67 -2.09 -10.52 4.59
N LEU A 68 -2.50 -10.04 5.77
CA LEU A 68 -2.41 -10.77 7.03
C LEU A 68 -3.07 -12.16 6.99
N ARG A 69 -4.18 -12.31 6.26
CA ARG A 69 -4.89 -13.59 6.12
C ARG A 69 -4.17 -14.57 5.18
N ASN A 70 -3.32 -14.07 4.30
CA ASN A 70 -2.70 -14.84 3.23
C ASN A 70 -1.25 -15.22 3.55
N TRP A 71 -0.49 -14.37 4.25
CA TRP A 71 0.90 -14.66 4.59
C TRP A 71 1.05 -15.84 5.57
N GLY A 72 0.13 -16.01 6.52
CA GLY A 72 0.15 -17.13 7.46
C GLY A 72 -0.22 -18.49 6.88
N LYS A 73 -0.64 -18.56 5.61
CA LYS A 73 -0.96 -19.82 4.90
C LYS A 73 0.19 -20.31 4.02
N GLN A 74 1.24 -19.51 3.86
CA GLN A 74 2.39 -19.79 3.00
C GLN A 74 3.62 -20.25 3.80
N SER A 75 3.51 -20.33 5.14
CA SER A 75 4.53 -20.84 6.06
C SER A 75 4.35 -22.33 6.35
#